data_AF-A0A2K8T737-F1
#
_entry.id   AF-A0A2K8T737-F1
#
_cell.length_a   1.000
_cell.length_b   1.000
_cell.length_c   1.000
_cell.angle_alpha   90.00
_cell.angle_beta   90.00
_cell.angle_gamma   90.00
#
_symmetry.space_group_name_H-M   'P 1'
#
loop_
_entity.id
_entity.type
_entity.pdbx_description
1 polymer ?
#
loop_
_entity_poly.entity_id
_entity_poly.type
_entity_poly.pdbx_seq_one_letter_code
_entity_poly.pdbx_strand_id
1 'polypeptide(L)'
;MFSYPTVEDQLITLDEDRATLAQAVPEIIKYFVSLVQMRPAYRLFLVDQEEQKTSVSVTAVENAASKAVIADIYTESYRWELTGANCWRGKSVERLDPDEIRLTLHLDWDENEFIFFEAQHPDLSRFPWATEAA
;
A
#
# COMPACT_ATOMS: atom_id res chain seq x y z
N MET A 1 -3.35 31.14 -19.83
CA MET A 1 -4.52 30.71 -19.04
C MET A 1 -4.61 29.21 -19.25
N PHE A 2 -4.27 28.42 -18.22
CA PHE A 2 -4.41 26.96 -18.30
C PHE A 2 -5.88 26.62 -18.08
N SER A 3 -6.50 25.97 -19.05
CA SER A 3 -7.84 25.39 -18.93
C SER A 3 -7.69 23.91 -18.62
N TYR A 4 -8.36 23.44 -17.58
CA TYR A 4 -8.48 22.00 -17.35
C TYR A 4 -9.26 21.36 -18.51
N PRO A 5 -8.89 20.14 -18.94
CA PRO A 5 -9.67 19.40 -19.93
C PRO A 5 -11.12 19.27 -19.45
N THR A 6 -12.07 19.35 -20.37
CA THR A 6 -13.48 19.09 -20.04
C THR A 6 -13.62 17.65 -19.56
N VAL A 7 -14.72 17.32 -18.87
CA VAL A 7 -14.94 15.96 -18.37
C VAL A 7 -14.86 14.94 -19.52
N GLU A 8 -15.28 15.29 -20.73
CA GLU A 8 -15.14 14.42 -21.92
C GLU A 8 -13.69 14.22 -22.38
N ASP A 9 -12.78 15.16 -22.07
CA ASP A 9 -11.35 15.10 -22.40
C ASP A 9 -10.51 14.50 -21.26
N GLN A 10 -11.12 14.22 -20.10
CA GLN A 10 -10.47 13.50 -19.02
C GLN A 10 -10.41 12.00 -19.39
N LEU A 11 -9.37 11.31 -18.91
CA LEU A 11 -9.28 9.85 -19.00
C LEU A 11 -10.40 9.25 -18.14
N ILE A 12 -11.61 9.19 -18.70
CA ILE A 12 -12.74 8.49 -18.11
C ILE A 12 -12.44 7.00 -18.23
N THR A 13 -12.36 6.31 -17.10
CA THR A 13 -12.28 4.86 -17.06
C THR A 13 -13.49 4.28 -17.78
N LEU A 14 -13.28 3.70 -18.97
CA LEU A 14 -14.34 3.09 -19.75
C LEU A 14 -14.81 1.80 -19.06
N ASP A 15 -15.99 1.30 -19.40
CA ASP A 15 -16.48 0.04 -18.81
C ASP A 15 -15.55 -1.16 -19.10
N GLU A 16 -14.81 -1.12 -20.22
CA GLU A 16 -13.77 -2.10 -20.55
C GLU A 16 -12.56 -2.01 -19.59
N ASP A 17 -12.16 -0.79 -19.23
CA ASP A 17 -11.08 -0.54 -18.26
C ASP A 17 -11.51 -1.01 -16.87
N ARG A 18 -12.76 -0.70 -16.48
CA ARG A 18 -13.36 -1.19 -15.22
C ARG A 18 -13.36 -2.70 -15.16
N ALA A 19 -13.79 -3.37 -16.24
CA ALA A 19 -13.77 -4.83 -16.29
C ALA A 19 -12.33 -5.38 -16.15
N THR A 20 -11.34 -4.75 -16.78
CA THR A 20 -9.93 -5.13 -16.70
C THR A 20 -9.39 -4.98 -15.27
N LEU A 21 -9.67 -3.86 -14.62
CA LEU A 21 -9.24 -3.58 -13.25
C LEU A 21 -9.89 -4.55 -12.25
N ALA A 22 -11.19 -4.77 -12.35
CA ALA A 22 -11.90 -5.72 -11.47
C ALA A 22 -11.38 -7.15 -11.64
N GLN A 23 -10.99 -7.55 -12.85
CA GLN A 23 -10.38 -8.87 -13.11
C GLN A 23 -8.97 -9.00 -12.54
N ALA A 24 -8.23 -7.89 -12.38
CA ALA A 24 -6.88 -7.90 -11.80
C ALA A 24 -6.88 -8.00 -10.27
N VAL A 25 -7.92 -7.52 -9.60
CA VAL A 25 -8.05 -7.49 -8.13
C VAL A 25 -7.63 -8.81 -7.47
N PRO A 26 -8.16 -10.00 -7.87
CA PRO A 26 -7.80 -11.25 -7.20
C PRO A 26 -6.32 -11.61 -7.32
N GLU A 27 -5.69 -11.36 -8.47
CA GLU A 27 -4.27 -11.69 -8.67
C GLU A 27 -3.36 -10.71 -7.93
N ILE A 28 -3.71 -9.43 -7.83
CA ILE A 28 -2.98 -8.44 -7.02
C ILE A 28 -3.01 -8.82 -5.54
N ILE A 29 -4.18 -9.21 -5.04
CA ILE A 29 -4.32 -9.64 -3.64
C ILE A 29 -3.54 -10.92 -3.39
N LYS A 30 -3.65 -11.92 -4.27
CA LYS A 30 -2.87 -13.16 -4.17
C LYS A 30 -1.37 -12.88 -4.18
N TYR A 31 -0.92 -11.96 -5.02
CA TYR A 31 0.47 -11.52 -5.06
C TYR A 31 0.88 -10.85 -3.74
N PHE A 32 0.11 -9.89 -3.24
CA PHE A 32 0.35 -9.25 -1.94
C PHE A 32 0.44 -10.27 -0.80
N VAL A 33 -0.55 -11.15 -0.68
CA VAL A 33 -0.58 -12.22 0.33
C VAL A 33 0.67 -13.08 0.26
N SER A 34 1.09 -13.46 -0.95
CA SER A 34 2.31 -14.25 -1.13
C SER A 34 3.56 -13.51 -0.64
N LEU A 35 3.68 -12.21 -0.90
CA LEU A 35 4.80 -11.39 -0.44
C LEU A 35 4.83 -11.26 1.09
N VAL A 36 3.68 -11.00 1.71
CA VAL A 36 3.58 -10.85 3.18
C VAL A 36 3.94 -12.14 3.92
N GLN A 37 3.59 -13.29 3.33
CA GLN A 37 3.85 -14.61 3.92
C GLN A 37 5.24 -15.18 3.58
N MET A 38 5.90 -14.68 2.52
CA MET A 38 7.28 -15.07 2.19
C MET A 38 8.24 -14.69 3.31
N ARG A 39 9.34 -15.44 3.44
CA ARG A 39 10.35 -15.13 4.47
C ARG A 39 11.25 -13.97 3.99
N PRO A 40 11.52 -12.98 4.85
CA PRO A 40 11.03 -12.88 6.23
C PRO A 40 9.58 -12.40 6.27
N ALA A 41 8.74 -13.07 7.08
CA ALA A 41 7.31 -12.76 7.12
C ALA A 41 7.09 -11.33 7.61
N TYR A 42 6.32 -10.56 6.83
CA TYR A 42 6.06 -9.15 7.12
C TYR A 42 5.03 -9.02 8.24
N ARG A 43 5.13 -7.94 9.00
CA ARG A 43 4.13 -7.54 10.00
C ARG A 43 3.04 -6.77 9.28
N LEU A 44 1.82 -7.33 9.26
CA LEU A 44 0.69 -6.80 8.51
C LEU A 44 -0.21 -5.93 9.40
N PHE A 45 -0.58 -4.77 8.88
CA PHE A 45 -1.42 -3.79 9.54
C PHE A 45 -2.56 -3.32 8.64
N LEU A 46 -3.72 -3.06 9.24
CA LEU A 46 -4.75 -2.18 8.69
C LEU A 46 -4.45 -0.76 9.17
N VAL A 47 -4.44 0.21 8.25
CA VAL A 47 -4.20 1.62 8.58
C VAL A 47 -5.50 2.40 8.45
N ASP A 48 -5.84 3.17 9.46
CA ASP A 48 -7.02 4.04 9.44
C ASP A 48 -6.71 5.45 8.92
N GLN A 49 -7.73 6.31 8.93
CA GLN A 49 -7.64 7.70 8.46
C GLN A 49 -6.73 8.59 9.32
N GLU A 50 -6.43 8.18 10.56
CA GLU A 50 -5.50 8.87 11.46
C GLU A 50 -4.08 8.27 11.40
N GLU A 51 -3.81 7.45 10.37
CA GLU A 51 -2.58 6.69 10.17
C GLU A 51 -2.25 5.70 11.30
N GLN A 52 -3.24 5.33 12.13
CA GLN A 52 -3.06 4.35 13.18
C GLN A 52 -3.03 2.94 12.60
N LYS A 53 -2.06 2.15 13.09
CA LYS A 53 -1.78 0.81 12.57
C LYS A 53 -2.33 -0.24 13.53
N THR A 54 -3.34 -0.98 13.06
CA THR A 54 -3.90 -2.13 13.79
C THR A 54 -3.36 -3.43 13.19
N SER A 55 -2.73 -4.28 13.99
CA SER A 55 -2.22 -5.58 13.52
C SER A 55 -3.37 -6.48 13.05
N VAL A 56 -3.23 -7.06 11.86
CA VAL A 56 -4.24 -7.93 11.24
C VAL A 56 -3.62 -9.17 10.61
N SER A 57 -4.47 -10.18 10.36
CA SER A 57 -4.07 -11.38 9.62
C SER A 57 -4.36 -11.24 8.14
N VAL A 58 -3.76 -12.14 7.36
CA VAL A 58 -3.99 -12.26 5.92
C VAL A 58 -5.47 -12.51 5.59
N THR A 59 -6.19 -13.20 6.47
CA THR A 59 -7.64 -13.42 6.35
C THR A 59 -8.44 -12.12 6.35
N ALA A 60 -7.96 -11.06 7.03
CA ALA A 60 -8.62 -9.75 6.97
C ALA A 60 -8.53 -9.14 5.56
N VAL A 61 -7.39 -9.33 4.88
CA VAL A 61 -7.18 -8.88 3.50
C VAL A 61 -8.08 -9.66 2.54
N GLU A 62 -8.12 -10.98 2.68
CA GLU A 62 -8.98 -11.85 1.86
C GLU A 62 -10.47 -11.54 2.04
N ASN A 63 -10.90 -11.17 3.25
CA ASN A 63 -12.28 -10.75 3.48
C ASN A 63 -12.59 -9.39 2.81
N ALA A 64 -11.65 -8.44 2.87
CA ALA A 64 -11.79 -7.13 2.24
C ALA A 64 -11.80 -7.21 0.70
N ALA A 65 -11.05 -8.15 0.13
CA ALA A 65 -10.96 -8.44 -1.31
C ALA A 65 -12.33 -8.51 -2.01
N SER A 66 -13.30 -9.16 -1.37
CA SER A 66 -14.62 -9.44 -1.95
C SER A 66 -15.44 -8.18 -2.30
N LYS A 67 -15.06 -7.03 -1.75
CA LYS A 67 -15.73 -5.74 -1.93
C LYS A 67 -14.95 -4.79 -2.83
N ALA A 68 -13.73 -5.14 -3.20
CA ALA A 68 -12.84 -4.25 -3.93
C ALA A 68 -13.17 -4.26 -5.43
N VAL A 69 -13.20 -3.08 -6.04
CA VAL A 69 -13.34 -2.89 -7.50
C VAL A 69 -12.00 -2.60 -8.17
N ILE A 70 -11.05 -2.03 -7.42
CA ILE A 70 -9.66 -1.77 -7.84
C ILE A 70 -8.75 -2.18 -6.68
N ALA A 71 -7.57 -2.71 -7.01
CA ALA A 71 -6.52 -3.00 -6.04
C ALA A 71 -5.20 -2.44 -6.54
N ASP A 72 -4.54 -1.66 -5.70
CA ASP A 72 -3.22 -1.10 -5.97
C ASP A 72 -2.19 -1.66 -5.01
N ILE A 73 -1.04 -2.07 -5.55
CA ILE A 73 0.10 -2.51 -4.76
C ILE A 73 1.32 -1.68 -5.10
N TYR A 74 2.02 -1.22 -4.07
CA TYR A 74 3.31 -0.57 -4.24
C TYR A 74 4.25 -0.91 -3.09
N THR A 75 5.54 -0.72 -3.34
CA THR A 75 6.60 -1.04 -2.39
C THR A 75 7.48 0.17 -2.17
N GLU A 76 7.94 0.34 -0.94
CA GLU A 76 8.86 1.40 -0.58
C GLU A 76 10.05 0.84 0.20
N SER A 77 11.19 1.47 0.01
CA SER A 77 12.43 1.12 0.69
C SER A 77 13.32 2.34 0.77
N TYR A 78 13.84 2.60 1.97
CA TYR A 78 14.64 3.77 2.23
C TYR A 78 15.92 3.43 2.97
N ARG A 79 16.97 4.17 2.63
CA ARG A 79 18.10 4.39 3.52
C ARG A 79 17.81 5.68 4.28
N TRP A 80 17.51 5.55 5.55
CA TRP A 80 17.26 6.69 6.43
C TRP A 80 18.57 7.30 6.92
N GLU A 81 18.63 8.63 6.89
CA GLU A 81 19.74 9.42 7.40
C GLU A 81 19.19 10.50 8.34
N LEU A 82 19.79 10.65 9.52
CA LEU A 82 19.48 11.76 10.40
C LEU A 82 20.16 13.02 9.87
N THR A 83 19.37 14.06 9.62
CA THR A 83 19.90 15.35 9.15
C THR A 83 20.36 16.22 10.31
N GLY A 84 21.14 17.26 10.02
CA GLY A 84 21.56 18.26 11.02
C GLY A 84 20.42 19.05 11.68
N ALA A 85 19.19 18.94 11.19
CA ALA A 85 17.99 19.55 11.77
C ALA A 85 17.23 18.59 12.71
N ASN A 86 17.82 17.46 13.10
CA ASN A 86 17.18 16.41 13.91
C ASN A 86 15.90 15.85 13.28
N CYS A 87 15.86 15.80 11.94
CA CYS A 87 14.79 15.12 11.19
C CYS A 87 15.37 13.97 10.35
N TRP A 88 14.58 12.92 10.19
CA TRP A 88 14.92 11.79 9.35
C TRP A 88 14.64 12.11 7.87
N ARG A 89 15.58 11.77 7.01
CA ARG A 89 15.44 11.85 5.55
C ARG A 89 15.61 10.46 4.95
N GLY A 90 14.61 9.99 4.21
CA GLY A 90 14.68 8.75 3.46
C GLY A 90 15.26 9.01 2.07
N LYS A 91 16.30 8.26 1.68
CA LYS A 91 16.71 8.13 0.28
C LYS A 91 16.21 6.80 -0.26
N SER A 92 15.41 6.83 -1.32
CA SER A 92 14.89 5.61 -1.94
C SER A 92 16.05 4.68 -2.32
N VAL A 93 15.89 3.38 -2.06
CA VAL A 93 16.87 2.35 -2.36
C VAL A 93 16.15 1.07 -2.77
N GLU A 94 16.68 0.37 -3.77
CA GLU A 94 16.17 -0.95 -4.13
C GLU A 94 16.63 -1.99 -3.11
N ARG A 95 15.69 -2.84 -2.66
CA ARG A 95 15.95 -3.98 -1.79
C ARG A 95 15.22 -5.20 -2.34
N LEU A 96 15.82 -6.37 -2.15
CA LEU A 96 15.16 -7.64 -2.48
C LEU A 96 13.86 -7.80 -1.67
N ASP A 97 13.96 -7.55 -0.37
CA ASP A 97 12.84 -7.48 0.56
C ASP A 97 12.57 -6.01 0.91
N PRO A 98 11.48 -5.41 0.38
CA PRO A 98 11.13 -4.03 0.66
C PRO A 98 11.00 -3.73 2.15
N ASP A 99 11.18 -2.47 2.54
CA ASP A 99 10.91 -2.04 3.91
C ASP A 99 9.38 -2.04 4.16
N GLU A 100 8.60 -1.57 3.19
CA GLU A 100 7.13 -1.54 3.25
C GLU A 100 6.52 -2.04 1.94
N ILE A 101 5.42 -2.79 2.07
CA ILE A 101 4.55 -3.19 0.96
C ILE A 101 3.15 -2.70 1.32
N ARG A 102 2.53 -1.93 0.45
CA ARG A 102 1.23 -1.32 0.69
C ARG A 102 0.21 -1.83 -0.32
N LEU A 103 -0.97 -2.18 0.18
CA LEU A 103 -2.11 -2.62 -0.60
C LEU A 103 -3.28 -1.68 -0.33
N THR A 104 -3.78 -1.03 -1.37
CA THR A 104 -5.00 -0.22 -1.31
C THR A 104 -6.08 -0.96 -2.06
N LEU A 105 -7.22 -1.17 -1.41
CA LEU A 105 -8.42 -1.77 -2.01
C LEU A 105 -9.49 -0.69 -2.12
N HIS A 106 -9.78 -0.23 -3.32
CA HIS A 106 -10.86 0.74 -3.56
C HIS A 106 -12.20 0.01 -3.67
N LEU A 107 -13.21 0.55 -3.01
CA LEU A 107 -14.56 0.00 -2.89
C LEU A 107 -15.53 0.65 -3.90
N ASP A 108 -15.16 1.81 -4.45
CA ASP A 108 -15.87 2.49 -5.52
C ASP A 108 -14.94 2.84 -6.70
N TRP A 109 -15.52 3.12 -7.86
CA TRP A 109 -14.77 3.48 -9.07
C TRP A 109 -14.24 4.91 -9.06
N ASP A 110 -14.76 5.72 -8.15
CA ASP A 110 -14.34 7.12 -7.96
C ASP A 110 -13.19 7.23 -6.93
N GLU A 111 -12.70 6.10 -6.40
CA GLU A 111 -11.57 5.98 -5.46
C GLU A 111 -11.76 6.79 -4.16
N ASN A 112 -13.00 7.07 -3.75
CA ASN A 112 -13.30 7.81 -2.52
C ASN A 112 -13.41 6.89 -1.30
N GLU A 113 -13.80 5.64 -1.51
CA GLU A 113 -13.91 4.64 -0.46
C GLU A 113 -12.81 3.59 -0.63
N PHE A 114 -11.91 3.46 0.34
CA PHE A 114 -10.80 2.51 0.26
C PHE A 114 -10.45 1.88 1.61
N ILE A 115 -9.84 0.69 1.55
CA ILE A 115 -9.23 -0.01 2.66
C ILE A 115 -7.73 -0.08 2.41
N PHE A 116 -6.93 0.35 3.38
CA PHE A 116 -5.48 0.42 3.24
C PHE A 116 -4.78 -0.55 4.19
N PHE A 117 -3.96 -1.43 3.62
CA PHE A 117 -3.10 -2.34 4.35
C PHE A 117 -1.63 -1.99 4.15
N GLU A 118 -0.87 -2.06 5.22
CA GLU A 118 0.58 -1.90 5.20
C GLU A 118 1.25 -3.14 5.79
N ALA A 119 2.18 -3.72 5.04
CA ALA A 119 3.04 -4.77 5.51
C ALA A 119 4.46 -4.24 5.69
N GLN A 120 4.96 -4.29 6.93
CA GLN A 120 6.29 -3.82 7.29
C GLN A 120 7.28 -4.96 7.43
N HIS A 121 8.49 -4.75 6.94
CA HIS A 121 9.59 -5.66 7.17
C HIS A 121 9.80 -5.90 8.68
N PRO A 122 10.12 -7.13 9.13
CA PRO A 122 10.24 -7.42 10.56
C PRO A 122 11.50 -6.84 11.23
N ASP A 123 12.53 -6.51 10.44
CA ASP A 123 13.76 -5.86 10.91
C ASP A 123 13.51 -4.39 11.30
N LEU A 124 13.37 -4.14 12.60
CA LEU A 124 13.12 -2.80 13.17
C LEU A 124 14.23 -1.80 12.89
N SER A 125 15.46 -2.25 12.66
CA SER A 125 16.60 -1.34 12.40
C SER A 125 16.43 -0.53 11.10
N ARG A 126 15.49 -0.94 10.23
CA ARG A 126 15.12 -0.25 9.00
C ARG A 126 14.20 0.95 9.24
N PHE A 127 13.61 1.07 10.43
CA PHE A 127 12.61 2.09 10.75
C PHE A 127 13.13 2.99 11.88
N PRO A 128 13.52 4.23 11.59
CA PRO A 128 14.12 5.11 12.61
C PRO A 128 13.18 5.49 13.76
N TRP A 129 11.87 5.39 13.54
CA TRP A 129 10.83 5.62 14.53
C TRP A 129 10.40 4.33 15.26
N ALA A 130 10.91 3.16 14.85
CA ALA A 130 10.78 1.96 15.66
C ALA A 130 11.71 2.11 16.85
N THR A 131 11.23 2.85 17.85
CA THR A 131 11.88 2.94 19.16
C THR A 131 12.13 1.51 19.61
N GLU A 132 13.38 1.16 19.93
CA GLU A 132 13.65 -0.06 20.69
C GLU A 132 12.66 -0.05 21.86
N ALA A 133 11.87 -1.10 22.00
CA ALA A 133 11.22 -1.35 23.28
C ALA A 133 12.37 -1.52 24.28
N ALA A 134 12.63 -0.45 25.04
CA ALA A 134 13.57 -0.47 26.15
C ALA A 134 13.12 -1.47 27.22
#